data_AF-A0A2I1R3A9-F1
#
_entry.id   AF-A0A2I1R3A9-F1
#
_cell.length_a   1.000
_cell.length_b   1.000
_cell.length_c   1.000
_cell.angle_alpha   90.00
_cell.angle_beta   90.00
_cell.angle_gamma   90.00
#
_symmetry.space_group_name_H-M   'P 1'
#
loop_
_entity.id
_entity.type
_entity.pdbx_description
1 polymer ?
#
loop_
_entity_poly.entity_id
_entity_poly.type
_entity_poly.pdbx_seq_one_letter_code
_entity_poly.pdbx_strand_id
1 'polypeptide(L)' 'MSLIEFAEQAGLTLSTMKSYLRKGMLPEPDAQVGRNRGWDPETVAEWIAERRERHRIRSS' A
#
# COMPACT_ATOMS: atom_id res chain seq x y z
N MET A 1 -9.00 2.20 5.96
CA MET A 1 -9.09 3.01 4.71
C MET A 1 -9.14 2.11 3.48
N SER A 2 -9.59 2.62 2.32
CA SER A 2 -9.74 1.86 1.07
C SER A 2 -8.44 1.82 0.24
N LEU A 3 -8.38 0.98 -0.81
CA LEU A 3 -7.25 0.91 -1.73
C LEU A 3 -6.97 2.25 -2.46
N ILE A 4 -8.00 3.08 -2.66
CA ILE A 4 -7.87 4.38 -3.32
C ILE A 4 -7.14 5.35 -2.38
N GLU A 5 -7.63 5.48 -1.14
CA GLU A 5 -7.00 6.31 -0.10
C GLU A 5 -5.54 5.90 0.14
N PHE A 6 -5.28 4.59 0.17
CA PHE A 6 -3.92 4.06 0.29
C PHE A 6 -3.05 4.50 -0.90
N ALA A 7 -3.57 4.45 -2.13
CA ALA A 7 -2.83 4.90 -3.31
C ALA A 7 -2.46 6.39 -3.23
N GLU A 8 -3.41 7.23 -2.84
CA GLU A 8 -3.20 8.67 -2.68
C GLU A 8 -2.16 8.96 -1.60
N GLN A 9 -2.26 8.32 -0.43
CA GLN A 9 -1.31 8.52 0.67
C GLN A 9 0.11 8.04 0.30
N ALA A 10 0.21 6.96 -0.49
CA ALA A 10 1.49 6.45 -0.99
C ALA A 10 2.08 7.26 -2.15
N GLY A 11 1.35 8.27 -2.67
CA GLY A 11 1.74 9.03 -3.86
C GLY A 11 1.79 8.17 -5.13
N LEU A 12 0.91 7.18 -5.23
CA LEU A 12 0.85 6.20 -6.32
C LEU A 12 -0.48 6.29 -7.05
N THR A 13 -0.48 5.90 -8.34
CA THR A 13 -1.73 5.74 -9.06
C THR A 13 -2.48 4.50 -8.57
N LEU A 14 -3.81 4.54 -8.63
CA LEU A 14 -4.65 3.39 -8.31
C LEU A 14 -4.31 2.16 -9.17
N SER A 15 -3.89 2.36 -10.43
CA SER A 15 -3.49 1.28 -11.32
C SER A 15 -2.23 0.57 -10.81
N THR A 16 -1.21 1.34 -10.40
CA THR A 16 0.02 0.80 -9.76
C THR A 16 -0.33 0.03 -8.49
N MET A 17 -1.21 0.59 -7.66
CA MET A 17 -1.62 -0.04 -6.40
C MET A 17 -2.37 -1.36 -6.65
N LYS A 18 -3.25 -1.43 -7.66
CA LYS A 18 -3.88 -2.69 -8.12
C LYS A 18 -2.85 -3.71 -8.60
N SER A 19 -1.82 -3.29 -9.33
CA SER A 19 -0.73 -4.18 -9.74
C SER A 19 0.04 -4.72 -8.55
N TYR A 20 0.34 -3.89 -7.55
CA TYR A 20 1.02 -4.32 -6.31
C TYR A 20 0.18 -5.31 -5.52
N LEU A 21 -1.13 -5.05 -5.41
CA LEU A 21 -2.07 -5.97 -4.78
C LEU A 21 -2.08 -7.34 -5.44
N ARG A 22 -2.11 -7.39 -6.79
CA ARG A 22 -2.06 -8.64 -7.56
C ARG A 22 -0.72 -9.37 -7.42
N LYS A 23 0.36 -8.62 -7.23
CA LYS A 23 1.72 -9.15 -7.05
C LYS A 23 2.04 -9.53 -5.60
N GLY A 24 1.11 -9.32 -4.65
CA GLY A 24 1.35 -9.56 -3.22
C GLY A 24 2.40 -8.62 -2.62
N MET A 25 2.58 -7.42 -3.18
CA MET A 25 3.56 -6.43 -2.70
C MET A 25 2.97 -5.46 -1.66
N LEU A 26 1.67 -5.54 -1.42
CA LEU A 26 0.96 -4.78 -0.40
C LEU A 26 0.86 -5.59 0.88
N PRO A 27 0.76 -4.93 2.05
CA PRO A 27 0.53 -5.62 3.30
C PRO A 27 -0.83 -6.35 3.26
N GLU A 28 -0.97 -7.36 4.12
CA GLU A 28 -2.25 -8.03 4.29
C GLU A 28 -3.32 -7.01 4.71
N PRO A 29 -4.55 -7.13 4.17
CA PRO A 29 -5.63 -6.23 4.54
C PRO A 29 -6.10 -6.54 5.96
N ASP A 30 -6.07 -5.53 6.84
CA ASP A 30 -6.55 -5.63 8.23
C ASP A 30 -8.06 -5.91 8.30
N ALA A 31 -8.81 -5.46 7.29
CA ALA A 31 -10.24 -5.73 7.17
C ALA A 31 -10.60 -6.20 5.76
N GLN A 32 -11.45 -7.22 5.67
CA GLN A 32 -12.06 -7.64 4.41
C GLN A 32 -13.59 -7.66 4.53
N VAL A 33 -14.26 -6.77 3.81
CA VAL A 33 -15.72 -6.70 3.74
C VAL A 33 -16.14 -7.10 2.33
N GLY A 34 -16.52 -8.37 2.16
CA GLY A 34 -16.86 -8.94 0.86
C GLY A 34 -15.67 -8.90 -0.11
N ARG A 35 -15.78 -8.12 -1.19
CA ARG A 35 -14.70 -7.87 -2.17
C ARG A 35 -13.84 -6.66 -1.83
N ASN A 36 -14.28 -5.81 -0.90
CA ASN A 36 -13.50 -4.65 -0.48
C ASN A 36 -12.48 -5.05 0.57
N ARG A 37 -11.26 -4.58 0.36
CA ARG A 37 -10.13 -4.72 1.30
C ARG A 37 -9.89 -3.36 1.93
N GLY A 38 -9.70 -3.36 3.24
CA GLY A 38 -9.38 -2.20 4.04
C GLY A 38 -8.07 -2.42 4.78
N TRP A 39 -7.30 -1.36 4.90
CA TRP A 39 -6.07 -1.31 5.68
C TRP A 39 -6.21 -0.29 6.80
N ASP A 40 -5.63 -0.56 7.94
CA ASP A 40 -5.52 0.45 8.99
C ASP A 40 -4.53 1.54 8.60
N PRO A 41 -4.73 2.78 9.07
CA PRO A 41 -3.83 3.89 8.78
C PRO A 41 -2.40 3.62 9.26
N GLU A 42 -2.23 2.85 10.34
CA GLU A 42 -0.91 2.45 10.85
C GLU A 42 -0.20 1.52 9.86
N THR A 43 -0.86 0.44 9.41
CA THR A 43 -0.35 -0.50 8.39
C THR A 43 0.09 0.22 7.10
N VAL A 44 -0.70 1.20 6.66
CA VAL A 44 -0.37 2.00 5.48
C VAL A 44 0.86 2.88 5.72
N ALA A 45 0.92 3.58 6.85
CA ALA A 45 2.04 4.44 7.19
C ALA A 45 3.36 3.66 7.29
N GLU A 46 3.34 2.49 7.94
CA GLU A 46 4.50 1.60 8.03
C GLU A 46 4.97 1.15 6.65
N TRP A 47 4.06 0.68 5.81
CA TRP A 47 4.43 0.23 4.46
C TRP A 47 5.02 1.35 3.60
N ILE A 48 4.48 2.58 3.70
CA ILE A 48 5.01 3.76 2.99
C ILE A 48 6.44 4.08 3.47
N ALA A 49 6.68 4.03 4.77
CA ALA A 49 8.01 4.26 5.36
C ALA A 49 9.01 3.22 4.86
N GLU A 50 8.66 1.93 4.92
CA GLU A 50 9.50 0.85 4.39
C GLU A 50 9.76 1.00 2.89
N ARG A 51 8.74 1.37 2.12
CA ARG A 51 8.88 1.61 0.67
C ARG A 51 9.88 2.73 0.38
N ARG A 52 9.81 3.83 1.14
CA ARG A 52 10.74 4.95 1.00
C ARG A 52 12.16 4.54 1.35
N GLU A 53 12.35 3.75 2.40
CA GLU A 53 13.66 3.25 2.80
C GLU A 53 14.26 2.31 1.75
N ARG A 54 13.45 1.39 1.20
CA ARG A 54 13.87 0.53 0.07
C ARG A 54 14.33 1.33 -1.15
N HIS A 55 13.70 2.47 -1.43
CA HIS A 55 14.13 3.38 -2.48
C HIS A 55 15.43 4.11 -2.12
N ARG A 56 15.59 4.54 -0.87
CA ARG A 56 16.79 5.21 -0.38
C ARG A 56 18.02 4.32 -0.49
N ILE A 57 17.92 3.05 -0.08
CA ILE A 57 19.04 2.08 -0.09
C ILE A 57 19.46 1.73 -1.53
N ARG A 58 18.53 1.75 -2.50
CA ARG A 58 18.84 1.47 -3.92
C ARG A 58 19.58 2.61 -4.62
N SER A 59 19.66 3.78 -3.99
CA SER A 59 20.26 5.00 -4.58
C SER A 59 21.59 5.39 -3.93
N SER A 60 22.23 4.48 -3.17
CA SER A 60 23.58 4.65 -2.61
C SER A 60 24.57 3.69 -3.24
#